data_AF-A0A174B1L9-F1
#
_entry.id   AF-A0A174B1L9-F1
#
_cell.length_a   1.000
_cell.length_b   1.000
_cell.length_c   1.000
_cell.angle_alpha   90.00
_cell.angle_beta   90.00
_cell.angle_gamma   90.00
#
_symmetry.space_group_name_H-M   'P 1'
#
loop_
_entity.id
_entity.type
_entity.pdbx_description
1 polymer ?
#
loop_
_entity_poly.entity_id
_entity_poly.type
_entity_poly.pdbx_seq_one_letter_code
_entity_poly.pdbx_strand_id
1 'polypeptide(L)'
;MNLNEILDLAPKNELIGDSIIITYSKLQRYKKILCSVSGGSDSDILLDLCQKYDNADKITYVFFDTGLEFTATKEHLEYLEHRYGIEIQRIKAIKPVPLCCKKYGQPFLSKQVSEWIERLQRHNFQWEDETFDVLTQRYPQCRAALRWWCNDFERRTEGRESSFNIGYNQYLKEFMIENPPEFRVSNKCCHYAKKLVAKHYKEQERFDLNMYGVRKAEGGARKSAYKTCFSSNEDGCDEYRPIFWYLSDTKNVYQEHYHIVNSRCYSEYGLKRTGCAGCPYSKNFEEELEAMQQHEPQLYKAVNNIFSDSYKYTRKYLNFVKTMKKKKAKGE
;
A
#
# COMPACT_ATOMS: atom_id res chain seq x y z
N MET A 1 23.80 -13.97 18.61
CA MET A 1 25.01 -14.04 17.74
C MET A 1 25.66 -12.68 17.69
N ASN A 2 26.99 -12.62 17.68
CA ASN A 2 27.69 -11.35 17.49
C ASN A 2 27.61 -10.90 16.01
N LEU A 3 27.83 -9.59 15.74
CA LEU A 3 27.68 -9.05 14.38
C LEU A 3 28.59 -9.71 13.35
N ASN A 4 29.82 -10.07 13.74
CA ASN A 4 30.79 -10.68 12.83
C ASN A 4 30.34 -12.07 12.38
N GLU A 5 29.84 -12.90 13.30
CA GLU A 5 29.26 -14.21 12.98
C GLU A 5 28.09 -14.09 12.00
N ILE A 6 27.21 -13.11 12.20
CA ILE A 6 26.06 -12.88 11.31
C ILE A 6 26.53 -12.49 9.90
N LEU A 7 27.57 -11.67 9.79
CA LEU A 7 28.13 -11.24 8.51
C LEU A 7 28.90 -12.36 7.80
N ASP A 8 29.64 -13.19 8.54
CA ASP A 8 30.37 -14.33 7.98
C ASP A 8 29.41 -15.37 7.39
N LEU A 9 28.23 -15.52 7.99
CA LEU A 9 27.15 -16.39 7.50
C LEU A 9 26.23 -15.70 6.49
N ALA A 10 26.43 -14.42 6.16
CA ALA A 10 25.58 -13.69 5.23
C ALA A 10 25.90 -14.05 3.77
N PRO A 11 24.90 -13.99 2.86
CA PRO A 11 25.18 -14.12 1.44
C PRO A 11 26.10 -12.99 0.98
N LYS A 12 26.97 -13.28 -0.02
CA LYS A 12 27.87 -12.28 -0.62
C LYS A 12 27.09 -11.26 -1.46
N ASN A 13 26.45 -10.32 -0.78
CA ASN A 13 25.70 -9.23 -1.37
C ASN A 13 25.82 -7.98 -0.50
N GLU A 14 26.33 -6.89 -1.07
CA GLU A 14 26.61 -5.63 -0.37
C GLU A 14 25.36 -5.05 0.31
N LEU A 15 24.22 -5.01 -0.39
CA LEU A 15 22.97 -4.47 0.18
C LEU A 15 22.47 -5.28 1.37
N ILE A 16 22.68 -6.60 1.35
CA ILE A 16 22.32 -7.47 2.46
C ILE A 16 23.25 -7.20 3.66
N GLY A 17 24.57 -7.15 3.44
CA GLY A 17 25.55 -6.80 4.47
C GLY A 17 25.28 -5.44 5.11
N ASP A 18 25.01 -4.42 4.30
CA ASP A 18 24.65 -3.08 4.77
C ASP A 18 23.39 -3.10 5.64
N SER A 19 22.35 -3.84 5.21
CA SER A 19 21.12 -3.94 5.99
C SER A 19 21.36 -4.59 7.35
N ILE A 20 22.26 -5.58 7.43
CA ILE A 20 22.65 -6.26 8.67
C ILE A 20 23.40 -5.28 9.59
N ILE A 21 24.40 -4.57 9.07
CA ILE A 21 25.20 -3.62 9.87
C ILE A 21 24.32 -2.49 10.40
N ILE A 22 23.49 -1.89 9.54
CA ILE A 22 22.63 -0.77 9.91
C ILE A 22 21.56 -1.23 10.89
N THR A 23 20.93 -2.39 10.67
CA THR A 23 19.92 -2.93 11.60
C THR A 23 20.53 -3.18 12.97
N TYR A 24 21.69 -3.83 13.04
CA TYR A 24 22.41 -4.02 14.30
C TYR A 24 22.64 -2.70 15.04
N SER A 25 23.19 -1.68 14.35
CA SER A 25 23.42 -0.35 14.93
C SER A 25 22.14 0.28 15.49
N LYS A 26 21.01 0.13 14.79
CA LYS A 26 19.71 0.62 15.27
C LYS A 26 19.23 -0.15 16.50
N LEU A 27 19.32 -1.48 16.51
CA LEU A 27 18.93 -2.28 17.68
C LEU A 27 19.77 -2.02 18.93
N GLN A 28 21.02 -1.54 18.78
CA GLN A 28 21.82 -1.08 19.92
C GLN A 28 21.39 0.31 20.43
N ARG A 29 20.97 1.20 19.54
CA ARG A 29 20.65 2.59 19.86
C ARG A 29 19.25 2.78 20.47
N TYR A 30 18.25 2.06 19.97
CA TYR A 30 16.85 2.27 20.36
C TYR A 30 16.39 1.25 21.41
N LYS A 31 15.48 1.67 22.30
CA LYS A 31 15.04 0.87 23.45
C LYS A 31 13.68 0.23 23.26
N LYS A 32 12.70 0.99 22.72
CA LYS A 32 11.36 0.48 22.43
C LYS A 32 11.09 0.56 20.92
N ILE A 33 11.06 -0.61 20.26
CA ILE A 33 11.01 -0.70 18.80
C ILE A 33 9.70 -1.34 18.36
N LEU A 34 9.01 -0.71 17.41
CA LEU A 34 7.86 -1.26 16.72
C LEU A 34 8.30 -1.87 15.39
N CYS A 35 7.87 -3.10 15.08
CA CYS A 35 8.06 -3.70 13.77
C CYS A 35 6.71 -4.12 13.16
N SER A 36 6.33 -3.47 12.05
CA SER A 36 5.08 -3.79 11.36
C SER A 36 5.26 -4.99 10.43
N VAL A 37 4.57 -6.09 10.73
CA VAL A 37 4.53 -7.32 9.94
C VAL A 37 3.20 -7.38 9.21
N SER A 38 3.21 -7.57 7.88
CA SER A 38 1.96 -7.63 7.09
C SER A 38 1.64 -9.01 6.53
N GLY A 39 2.49 -10.01 6.79
CA GLY A 39 2.42 -11.33 6.14
C GLY A 39 2.73 -11.29 4.64
N GLY A 40 3.45 -10.25 4.19
CA GLY A 40 3.96 -10.14 2.83
C GLY A 40 5.44 -10.49 2.75
N SER A 41 5.93 -10.83 1.56
CA SER A 41 7.33 -11.27 1.38
C SER A 41 8.39 -10.24 1.80
N ASP A 42 8.08 -8.95 1.69
CA ASP A 42 8.95 -7.87 2.21
C ASP A 42 9.00 -7.85 3.75
N SER A 43 7.87 -8.11 4.43
CA SER A 43 7.84 -8.18 5.89
C SER A 43 8.45 -9.48 6.44
N ASP A 44 8.44 -10.57 5.67
CA ASP A 44 9.08 -11.83 6.06
C ASP A 44 10.61 -11.65 6.19
N ILE A 45 11.24 -11.00 5.19
CA ILE A 45 12.67 -10.66 5.24
C ILE A 45 12.98 -9.70 6.39
N LEU A 46 12.12 -8.69 6.60
CA LEU A 46 12.30 -7.75 7.70
C LEU A 46 12.31 -8.45 9.06
N LEU A 47 11.35 -9.36 9.26
CA LEU A 47 11.22 -10.10 10.50
C LEU A 47 12.44 -11.00 10.71
N ASP A 48 12.83 -11.77 9.68
CA ASP A 48 14.02 -12.63 9.72
C ASP A 48 15.28 -11.82 10.06
N LEU A 49 15.47 -10.66 9.40
CA LEU A 49 16.60 -9.77 9.65
C LEU A 49 16.64 -9.30 11.10
N CYS A 50 15.50 -8.90 11.66
CA CYS A 50 15.41 -8.45 13.05
C CYS A 50 15.74 -9.58 14.04
N GLN A 51 15.33 -10.80 13.74
CA GLN A 51 15.48 -11.97 14.63
C GLN A 51 16.89 -12.59 14.61
N LYS A 52 17.84 -12.05 13.83
CA LYS A 52 19.23 -12.50 13.85
C LYS A 52 20.00 -12.05 15.10
N TYR A 53 19.46 -11.11 15.88
CA TYR A 53 20.18 -10.43 16.97
C TYR A 53 19.61 -10.76 18.34
N ASP A 54 20.48 -10.80 19.36
CA ASP A 54 20.08 -11.15 20.73
C ASP A 54 19.17 -10.09 21.39
N ASN A 55 19.23 -8.84 20.91
CA ASN A 55 18.38 -7.73 21.38
C ASN A 55 17.00 -7.66 20.68
N ALA A 56 16.59 -8.72 19.98
CA ALA A 56 15.31 -8.75 19.27
C ALA A 56 14.10 -8.77 20.22
N ASP A 57 14.32 -9.09 21.50
CA ASP A 57 13.35 -9.02 22.60
C ASP A 57 12.77 -7.60 22.81
N LYS A 58 13.50 -6.56 22.41
CA LYS A 58 13.05 -5.15 22.46
C LYS A 58 12.04 -4.78 21.36
N ILE A 59 11.79 -5.69 20.42
CA ILE A 59 10.94 -5.44 19.25
C ILE A 59 9.53 -5.94 19.53
N THR A 60 8.57 -5.03 19.50
CA THR A 60 7.15 -5.35 19.45
C THR A 60 6.73 -5.56 18.00
N TYR A 61 6.43 -6.80 17.62
CA TYR A 61 5.90 -7.13 16.30
C TYR A 61 4.39 -6.90 16.27
N VAL A 62 3.90 -6.24 15.22
CA VAL A 62 2.48 -5.88 15.10
C VAL A 62 1.95 -6.18 13.72
N PHE A 63 0.78 -6.82 13.67
CA PHE A 63 -0.09 -6.90 12.51
C PHE A 63 -1.30 -5.97 12.69
N PHE A 64 -1.46 -5.01 11.79
CA PHE A 64 -2.64 -4.14 11.76
C PHE A 64 -3.75 -4.77 10.92
N ASP A 65 -4.70 -5.41 11.59
CA ASP A 65 -5.82 -6.11 10.96
C ASP A 65 -6.84 -5.10 10.43
N THR A 66 -6.95 -5.02 9.10
CA THR A 66 -7.89 -4.09 8.44
C THR A 66 -9.34 -4.59 8.46
N GLY A 67 -9.57 -5.82 8.93
CA GLY A 67 -10.85 -6.53 8.89
C GLY A 67 -11.16 -7.14 7.52
N LEU A 68 -10.20 -7.15 6.59
CA LEU A 68 -10.34 -7.73 5.25
C LEU A 68 -9.00 -8.28 4.76
N GLU A 69 -8.63 -9.44 5.31
CA GLU A 69 -7.34 -10.12 5.09
C GLU A 69 -7.60 -11.54 4.61
N PHE A 70 -6.67 -12.09 3.82
CA PHE A 70 -6.70 -13.50 3.42
C PHE A 70 -6.54 -14.43 4.62
N THR A 71 -7.18 -15.59 4.59
CA THR A 71 -6.99 -16.65 5.58
C THR A 71 -5.54 -17.13 5.54
N ALA A 72 -4.98 -17.33 4.34
CA ALA A 72 -3.57 -17.65 4.14
C ALA A 72 -2.59 -16.62 4.70
N THR A 73 -2.99 -15.35 4.84
CA THR A 73 -2.16 -14.34 5.52
C THR A 73 -2.20 -14.53 7.03
N LYS A 74 -3.36 -14.85 7.61
CA LYS A 74 -3.49 -15.08 9.06
C LYS A 74 -2.71 -16.32 9.50
N GLU A 75 -2.87 -17.43 8.79
CA GLU A 75 -2.10 -18.67 9.00
C GLU A 75 -0.60 -18.43 8.85
N HIS A 76 -0.18 -17.59 7.89
CA HIS A 76 1.23 -17.26 7.72
C HIS A 76 1.80 -16.46 8.89
N LEU A 77 1.00 -15.60 9.53
CA LEU A 77 1.44 -14.92 10.76
C LEU A 77 1.66 -15.93 11.90
N GLU A 78 0.79 -16.92 12.05
CA GLU A 78 0.98 -18.00 13.03
C GLU A 78 2.25 -18.81 12.73
N TYR A 79 2.50 -19.14 11.47
CA TYR A 79 3.74 -19.76 11.03
C TYR A 79 4.98 -18.94 11.43
N LEU A 80 4.96 -17.62 11.22
CA LEU A 80 6.06 -16.73 11.59
C LEU A 80 6.27 -16.71 13.12
N GLU A 81 5.20 -16.67 13.91
CA GLU A 81 5.29 -16.77 15.37
C GLU A 81 5.97 -18.06 15.81
N HIS A 82 5.54 -19.21 15.25
CA HIS A 82 6.15 -20.50 15.56
C HIS A 82 7.61 -20.61 15.09
N ARG A 83 7.93 -20.12 13.89
CA ARG A 83 9.29 -20.20 13.33
C ARG A 83 10.30 -19.42 14.16
N TYR A 84 9.93 -18.24 14.63
CA TYR A 84 10.85 -17.34 15.33
C TYR A 84 10.67 -17.33 16.85
N GLY A 85 9.66 -18.03 17.39
CA GLY A 85 9.37 -18.04 18.82
C GLY A 85 8.95 -16.67 19.35
N ILE A 86 8.17 -15.93 18.57
CA ILE A 86 7.74 -14.55 18.87
C ILE A 86 6.22 -14.45 18.97
N GLU A 87 5.74 -13.35 19.56
CA GLU A 87 4.34 -12.92 19.47
C GLU A 87 4.22 -11.75 18.50
N ILE A 88 3.28 -11.84 17.56
CA ILE A 88 2.87 -10.74 16.70
C ILE A 88 1.56 -10.17 17.25
N GLN A 89 1.52 -8.96 17.78
CA GLN A 89 0.27 -8.42 18.31
C GLN A 89 -0.71 -8.05 17.18
N ARG A 90 -1.98 -8.43 17.32
CA ARG A 90 -3.03 -8.18 16.33
C ARG A 90 -3.84 -6.96 16.73
N ILE A 91 -3.54 -5.83 16.11
CA ILE A 91 -4.19 -4.55 16.42
C ILE A 91 -5.33 -4.31 15.43
N LYS A 92 -6.55 -4.36 15.95
CA LYS A 92 -7.77 -4.20 15.14
C LYS A 92 -7.94 -2.76 14.66
N ALA A 93 -8.36 -2.62 13.42
CA ALA A 93 -8.78 -1.34 12.84
C ALA A 93 -9.79 -0.58 13.72
N ILE A 94 -9.62 0.74 13.82
CA ILE A 94 -10.62 1.65 14.45
C ILE A 94 -11.98 1.52 13.76
N LYS A 95 -11.96 1.43 12.42
CA LYS A 95 -13.10 1.02 11.60
C LYS A 95 -12.60 0.09 10.51
N PRO A 96 -13.13 -1.14 10.43
CA PRO A 96 -12.70 -2.09 9.41
C PRO A 96 -13.13 -1.61 8.01
N VAL A 97 -12.47 -2.16 6.99
CA VAL A 97 -12.70 -1.78 5.58
C VAL A 97 -14.17 -1.86 5.16
N PRO A 98 -14.93 -2.94 5.46
CA PRO A 98 -16.34 -3.03 5.06
C PRO A 98 -17.20 -1.88 5.63
N LEU A 99 -16.98 -1.52 6.90
CA LEU A 99 -17.71 -0.44 7.56
C LEU A 99 -17.35 0.92 6.94
N CYS A 100 -16.07 1.13 6.61
CA CYS A 100 -15.63 2.34 5.94
C CYS A 100 -16.26 2.48 4.55
N CYS A 101 -16.31 1.39 3.76
CA CYS A 101 -16.92 1.41 2.44
C CYS A 101 -18.41 1.72 2.49
N LYS A 102 -19.14 1.11 3.44
CA LYS A 102 -20.56 1.41 3.67
C LYS A 102 -20.80 2.86 4.10
N LYS A 103 -19.95 3.41 4.98
CA LYS A 103 -20.16 4.74 5.56
C LYS A 103 -19.68 5.89 4.67
N TYR A 104 -18.54 5.72 4.00
CA TYR A 104 -17.83 6.82 3.35
C TYR A 104 -17.75 6.69 1.83
N GLY A 105 -17.90 5.48 1.29
CA GLY A 105 -17.71 5.22 -0.14
C GLY A 105 -16.59 4.22 -0.43
N GLN A 106 -16.54 3.74 -1.67
CA GLN A 106 -15.63 2.70 -2.10
C GLN A 106 -14.34 3.28 -2.71
N PRO A 107 -13.19 2.62 -2.57
CA PRO A 107 -11.94 3.02 -3.22
C PRO A 107 -12.05 2.84 -4.74
N PHE A 108 -11.45 3.72 -5.54
CA PHE A 108 -11.40 3.64 -7.00
C PHE A 108 -10.00 4.01 -7.56
N LEU A 109 -9.43 3.14 -8.41
CA LEU A 109 -8.13 3.22 -9.12
C LEU A 109 -6.88 3.40 -8.25
N SER A 110 -6.83 4.46 -7.44
CA SER A 110 -5.75 4.72 -6.50
C SER A 110 -6.23 5.59 -5.34
N LYS A 111 -5.46 5.59 -4.24
CA LYS A 111 -5.74 6.43 -3.06
C LYS A 111 -5.85 7.92 -3.40
N GLN A 112 -5.02 8.38 -4.34
CA GLN A 112 -4.96 9.78 -4.77
C GLN A 112 -6.17 10.12 -5.63
N VAL A 113 -6.49 9.29 -6.64
CA VAL A 113 -7.68 9.49 -7.48
C VAL A 113 -8.94 9.49 -6.63
N SER A 114 -9.07 8.54 -5.70
CA SER A 114 -10.20 8.50 -4.78
C SER A 114 -10.31 9.73 -3.89
N GLU A 115 -9.18 10.29 -3.44
CA GLU A 115 -9.18 11.50 -2.61
C GLU A 115 -9.71 12.72 -3.39
N TRP A 116 -9.28 12.88 -4.64
CA TRP A 116 -9.72 13.99 -5.47
C TRP A 116 -11.20 13.87 -5.84
N ILE A 117 -11.64 12.69 -6.23
CA ILE A 117 -13.05 12.41 -6.53
C ILE A 117 -13.91 12.62 -5.27
N GLU A 118 -13.49 12.13 -4.10
CA GLU A 118 -14.22 12.35 -2.84
C GLU A 118 -14.38 13.84 -2.54
N ARG A 119 -13.32 14.64 -2.73
CA ARG A 119 -13.37 16.09 -2.52
C ARG A 119 -14.34 16.76 -3.49
N LEU A 120 -14.29 16.41 -4.78
CA LEU A 120 -15.23 16.93 -5.79
C LEU A 120 -16.68 16.57 -5.45
N GLN A 121 -16.96 15.30 -5.12
CA GLN A 121 -18.30 14.83 -4.71
C GLN A 121 -18.80 15.58 -3.47
N ARG A 122 -17.93 15.84 -2.49
CA ARG A 122 -18.29 16.57 -1.25
C ARG A 122 -18.73 18.02 -1.53
N HIS A 123 -18.23 18.62 -2.60
CA HIS A 123 -18.60 19.96 -3.03
C HIS A 123 -19.64 19.96 -4.16
N ASN A 124 -20.37 18.84 -4.35
CA ASN A 124 -21.41 18.69 -5.37
C ASN A 124 -20.94 19.06 -6.78
N PHE A 125 -19.70 18.72 -7.12
CA PHE A 125 -19.14 18.95 -8.45
C PHE A 125 -19.96 18.20 -9.51
N GLN A 126 -20.30 18.87 -10.61
CA GLN A 126 -21.19 18.33 -11.66
C GLN A 126 -20.45 17.62 -12.81
N TRP A 127 -19.15 17.31 -12.65
CA TRP A 127 -18.32 16.65 -13.68
C TRP A 127 -18.21 17.45 -14.98
N GLU A 128 -18.15 18.78 -14.86
CA GLU A 128 -18.15 19.73 -15.98
C GLU A 128 -16.76 19.85 -16.62
N ASP A 129 -16.70 20.01 -17.94
CA ASP A 129 -15.45 20.25 -18.68
C ASP A 129 -15.22 21.74 -18.93
N GLU A 130 -14.64 22.41 -17.94
CA GLU A 130 -14.44 23.86 -17.93
C GLU A 130 -13.02 24.21 -17.47
N THR A 131 -12.63 25.46 -17.70
CA THR A 131 -11.30 25.95 -17.30
C THR A 131 -11.15 26.01 -15.79
N PHE A 132 -9.91 25.92 -15.30
CA PHE A 132 -9.61 25.96 -13.88
C PHE A 132 -10.10 27.25 -13.20
N ASP A 133 -9.98 28.40 -13.87
CA ASP A 133 -10.42 29.69 -13.33
C ASP A 133 -11.94 29.73 -13.16
N VAL A 134 -12.68 29.30 -14.17
CA VAL A 134 -14.15 29.23 -14.14
C VAL A 134 -14.63 28.28 -13.05
N LEU A 135 -14.04 27.08 -12.96
CA LEU A 135 -14.43 26.10 -11.95
C LEU A 135 -14.04 26.53 -10.53
N THR A 136 -12.93 27.26 -10.37
CA THR A 136 -12.52 27.76 -9.04
C THR A 136 -13.47 28.85 -8.54
N GLN A 137 -14.06 29.65 -9.42
CA GLN A 137 -15.11 30.60 -9.04
C GLN A 137 -16.39 29.90 -8.58
N ARG A 138 -16.81 28.81 -9.25
CA ARG A 138 -18.00 28.01 -8.87
C ARG A 138 -17.79 27.19 -7.60
N TYR A 139 -16.60 26.59 -7.43
CA TYR A 139 -16.27 25.68 -6.33
C TYR A 139 -15.00 26.13 -5.57
N PRO A 140 -15.02 27.30 -4.90
CA PRO A 140 -13.81 27.94 -4.34
C PRO A 140 -13.12 27.11 -3.25
N GLN A 141 -13.86 26.26 -2.54
CA GLN A 141 -13.32 25.40 -1.47
C GLN A 141 -12.65 24.11 -1.99
N CYS A 142 -12.68 23.86 -3.30
CA CYS A 142 -12.21 22.60 -3.91
C CYS A 142 -10.95 22.76 -4.77
N ARG A 143 -10.22 23.88 -4.63
CA ARG A 143 -9.08 24.27 -5.50
C ARG A 143 -8.13 23.12 -5.81
N ALA A 144 -7.66 22.37 -4.81
CA ALA A 144 -6.70 21.28 -5.03
C ALA A 144 -7.22 20.15 -5.92
N ALA A 145 -8.49 19.76 -5.78
CA ALA A 145 -9.10 18.71 -6.60
C ALA A 145 -9.46 19.23 -8.01
N LEU A 146 -9.83 20.51 -8.11
CA LEU A 146 -10.01 21.19 -9.40
C LEU A 146 -8.71 21.27 -10.19
N ARG A 147 -7.56 21.52 -9.54
CA ARG A 147 -6.25 21.47 -10.21
C ARG A 147 -5.98 20.10 -10.83
N TRP A 148 -6.31 19.03 -10.12
CA TRP A 148 -6.22 17.66 -10.65
C TRP A 148 -7.17 17.46 -11.84
N TRP A 149 -8.43 17.88 -11.71
CA TRP A 149 -9.46 17.75 -12.76
C TRP A 149 -9.13 18.52 -14.04
N CYS A 150 -8.52 19.71 -13.91
CA CYS A 150 -8.17 20.59 -15.02
C CYS A 150 -6.75 20.35 -15.58
N ASN A 151 -6.01 19.35 -15.10
CA ASN A 151 -4.61 19.10 -15.46
C ASN A 151 -3.65 20.29 -15.18
N ASP A 152 -3.89 21.05 -14.11
CA ASP A 152 -3.18 22.29 -13.78
C ASP A 152 -1.82 22.06 -13.07
N PHE A 153 -1.49 20.84 -12.65
CA PHE A 153 -0.17 20.58 -12.07
C PHE A 153 0.91 20.53 -13.16
N GLU A 154 2.06 21.13 -12.87
CA GLU A 154 3.19 21.20 -13.79
C GLU A 154 3.69 19.81 -14.25
N ARG A 155 4.02 19.73 -15.54
CA ARG A 155 4.69 18.57 -16.14
C ARG A 155 6.20 18.73 -15.98
N ARG A 156 6.79 17.87 -15.15
CA ARG A 156 8.26 17.89 -14.91
C ARG A 156 9.08 17.30 -16.06
N THR A 157 8.44 16.62 -16.99
CA THR A 157 9.09 15.96 -18.11
C THR A 157 8.25 16.21 -19.35
N GLU A 158 8.87 16.72 -20.40
CA GLU A 158 8.22 16.98 -21.67
C GLU A 158 7.59 15.69 -22.24
N GLY A 159 6.39 15.81 -22.81
CA GLY A 159 5.63 14.67 -23.32
C GLY A 159 5.06 13.72 -22.26
N ARG A 160 5.30 13.94 -20.96
CA ARG A 160 4.78 13.08 -19.88
C ARG A 160 3.84 13.84 -18.95
N GLU A 161 2.62 13.33 -18.82
CA GLU A 161 1.63 13.90 -17.92
C GLU A 161 2.03 13.72 -16.44
N SER A 162 1.74 14.74 -15.63
CA SER A 162 2.00 14.71 -14.19
C SER A 162 1.10 13.68 -13.50
N SER A 163 1.63 12.87 -12.58
CA SER A 163 0.80 11.94 -11.80
C SER A 163 -0.20 12.64 -10.87
N PHE A 164 -0.09 13.96 -10.71
CA PHE A 164 -1.04 14.80 -9.97
C PHE A 164 -2.16 15.35 -10.85
N ASN A 165 -2.18 15.04 -12.15
CA ASN A 165 -3.22 15.43 -13.11
C ASN A 165 -4.14 14.25 -13.43
N ILE A 166 -5.41 14.51 -13.74
CA ILE A 166 -6.37 13.47 -14.11
C ILE A 166 -5.94 12.75 -15.40
N GLY A 167 -5.33 13.48 -16.34
CA GLY A 167 -4.82 12.96 -17.61
C GLY A 167 -3.71 11.91 -17.46
N TYR A 168 -3.12 11.75 -16.26
CA TYR A 168 -2.23 10.62 -15.99
C TYR A 168 -2.93 9.28 -16.17
N ASN A 169 -4.23 9.23 -15.84
CA ASN A 169 -5.09 8.10 -16.15
C ASN A 169 -5.76 8.39 -17.49
N GLN A 170 -5.29 7.70 -18.53
CA GLN A 170 -5.70 7.94 -19.90
C GLN A 170 -7.23 7.87 -20.06
N TYR A 171 -7.82 8.93 -20.60
CA TYR A 171 -9.26 9.09 -20.84
C TYR A 171 -10.15 9.11 -19.58
N LEU A 172 -9.58 9.28 -18.38
CA LEU A 172 -10.36 9.25 -17.15
C LEU A 172 -11.32 10.44 -17.05
N LYS A 173 -10.92 11.64 -17.50
CA LYS A 173 -11.78 12.84 -17.44
C LYS A 173 -13.00 12.65 -18.32
N GLU A 174 -12.76 12.28 -19.58
CA GLU A 174 -13.75 12.02 -20.61
C GLU A 174 -14.73 10.94 -20.16
N PHE A 175 -14.21 9.82 -19.64
CA PHE A 175 -15.04 8.75 -19.09
C PHE A 175 -15.95 9.25 -17.96
N MET A 176 -15.44 10.06 -17.04
CA MET A 176 -16.20 10.56 -15.89
C MET A 176 -17.23 11.64 -16.26
N ILE A 177 -16.98 12.43 -17.32
CA ILE A 177 -17.97 13.36 -17.87
C ILE A 177 -19.14 12.57 -18.47
N GLU A 178 -18.86 11.55 -19.28
CA GLU A 178 -19.89 10.72 -19.92
C GLU A 178 -20.59 9.77 -18.95
N ASN A 179 -19.87 9.33 -17.91
CA ASN A 179 -20.33 8.36 -16.93
C ASN A 179 -20.02 8.85 -15.50
N PRO A 180 -20.69 9.90 -15.01
CA PRO A 180 -20.52 10.35 -13.64
C PRO A 180 -20.66 9.20 -12.62
N PRO A 181 -19.80 9.10 -11.60
CA PRO A 181 -19.90 8.03 -10.60
C PRO A 181 -21.18 8.19 -9.77
N GLU A 182 -22.08 7.20 -9.84
CA GLU A 182 -23.34 7.13 -9.09
C GLU A 182 -23.17 6.66 -7.63
N PHE A 183 -21.94 6.33 -7.23
CA PHE A 183 -21.59 5.89 -5.88
C PHE A 183 -20.56 6.83 -5.26
N ARG A 184 -20.51 6.87 -3.92
CA ARG A 184 -19.50 7.63 -3.21
C ARG A 184 -18.14 6.97 -3.39
N VAL A 185 -17.16 7.73 -3.85
CA VAL A 185 -15.75 7.30 -3.91
C VAL A 185 -15.03 7.83 -2.68
N SER A 186 -14.21 7.00 -2.03
CA SER A 186 -13.45 7.43 -0.86
C SER A 186 -12.16 6.63 -0.65
N ASN A 187 -11.15 7.29 -0.08
CA ASN A 187 -9.92 6.64 0.40
C ASN A 187 -9.93 6.35 1.91
N LYS A 188 -11.05 6.63 2.60
CA LYS A 188 -11.14 6.59 4.06
C LYS A 188 -11.01 5.19 4.66
N CYS A 189 -11.25 4.12 3.90
CA CYS A 189 -10.97 2.76 4.35
C CYS A 189 -9.50 2.60 4.78
N CYS A 190 -8.56 3.06 3.97
CA CYS A 190 -7.13 3.02 4.32
C CYS A 190 -6.76 3.98 5.46
N HIS A 191 -7.49 5.09 5.61
CA HIS A 191 -7.25 6.05 6.69
C HIS A 191 -7.60 5.42 8.05
N TYR A 192 -8.82 4.91 8.21
CA TYR A 192 -9.27 4.37 9.49
C TYR A 192 -8.76 2.95 9.77
N ALA A 193 -8.70 2.10 8.75
CA ALA A 193 -8.33 0.70 8.94
C ALA A 193 -6.83 0.47 9.09
N LYS A 194 -5.99 1.46 8.68
CA LYS A 194 -4.53 1.30 8.68
C LYS A 194 -3.78 2.49 9.24
N LYS A 195 -3.97 3.70 8.70
CA LYS A 195 -3.14 4.85 9.08
C LYS A 195 -3.40 5.33 10.51
N LEU A 196 -4.67 5.53 10.86
CA LEU A 196 -5.05 6.13 12.14
C LEU A 196 -4.81 5.18 13.31
N VAL A 197 -5.13 3.89 13.14
CA VAL A 197 -4.85 2.85 14.14
C VAL A 197 -3.36 2.72 14.42
N ALA A 198 -2.52 2.66 13.37
CA ALA A 198 -1.08 2.58 13.53
C ALA A 198 -0.49 3.82 14.19
N LYS A 199 -1.00 5.01 13.84
CA LYS A 199 -0.61 6.26 14.48
C LYS A 199 -0.94 6.24 15.97
N HIS A 200 -2.19 5.94 16.34
CA HIS A 200 -2.61 5.93 17.73
C HIS A 200 -1.84 4.91 18.56
N TYR A 201 -1.68 3.68 18.04
CA TYR A 201 -0.91 2.65 18.72
C TYR A 201 0.54 3.10 18.95
N LYS A 202 1.17 3.69 17.92
CA LYS A 202 2.54 4.20 18.02
C LYS A 202 2.70 5.29 19.09
N GLU A 203 1.74 6.22 19.17
CA GLU A 203 1.73 7.33 20.13
C GLU A 203 1.42 6.86 21.56
N GLN A 204 0.43 5.97 21.71
CA GLN A 204 0.02 5.41 23.01
C GLN A 204 1.15 4.61 23.66
N GLU A 205 1.81 3.77 22.87
CA GLU A 205 2.90 2.93 23.35
C GLU A 205 4.25 3.67 23.41
N ARG A 206 4.35 4.89 22.86
CA ARG A 206 5.57 5.71 22.93
C ARG A 206 6.81 4.98 22.42
N PHE A 207 6.72 4.38 21.24
CA PHE A 207 7.87 3.75 20.59
C PHE A 207 8.92 4.78 20.16
N ASP A 208 10.20 4.42 20.23
CA ASP A 208 11.31 5.29 19.84
C ASP A 208 11.69 5.08 18.36
N LEU A 209 11.45 3.88 17.83
CA LEU A 209 11.73 3.50 16.44
C LEU A 209 10.60 2.65 15.85
N ASN A 210 10.18 2.97 14.63
CA ASN A 210 9.24 2.18 13.84
C ASN A 210 9.96 1.60 12.62
N MET A 211 9.89 0.28 12.49
CA MET A 211 10.48 -0.51 11.42
C MET A 211 9.39 -1.11 10.54
N TYR A 212 9.53 -0.99 9.22
CA TYR A 212 8.55 -1.55 8.28
C TYR A 212 9.15 -1.86 6.91
N GLY A 213 8.58 -2.86 6.25
CA GLY A 213 9.03 -3.37 4.95
C GLY A 213 8.52 -2.50 3.80
N VAL A 214 9.38 -1.61 3.30
CA VAL A 214 9.14 -0.82 2.09
C VAL A 214 10.41 -0.77 1.27
N ARG A 215 10.31 -0.92 -0.04
CA ARG A 215 11.44 -0.81 -0.98
C ARG A 215 11.24 0.38 -1.91
N LYS A 216 12.31 1.12 -2.19
CA LYS A 216 12.29 2.24 -3.14
C LYS A 216 11.89 1.78 -4.54
N ALA A 217 12.29 0.57 -4.92
CA ALA A 217 12.00 -0.05 -6.21
C ALA A 217 10.49 -0.26 -6.47
N GLU A 218 9.63 -0.28 -5.44
CA GLU A 218 8.17 -0.45 -5.63
C GLU A 218 7.50 0.76 -6.31
N GLY A 219 8.18 1.91 -6.37
CA GLY A 219 7.70 3.09 -7.10
C GLY A 219 6.48 3.79 -6.48
N GLY A 220 5.70 4.48 -7.32
CA GLY A 220 4.51 5.23 -6.92
C GLY A 220 4.80 6.35 -5.92
N ALA A 221 3.83 6.65 -5.05
CA ALA A 221 3.97 7.68 -4.00
C ALA A 221 5.13 7.42 -3.03
N ARG A 222 5.63 6.17 -2.92
CA ARG A 222 6.75 5.81 -2.05
C ARG A 222 8.09 6.32 -2.59
N LYS A 223 8.26 6.39 -3.92
CA LYS A 223 9.46 6.96 -4.57
C LYS A 223 9.65 8.44 -4.27
N SER A 224 8.55 9.20 -4.16
CA SER A 224 8.60 10.62 -3.85
C SER A 224 8.59 10.92 -2.35
N ALA A 225 7.96 10.07 -1.54
CA ALA A 225 7.83 10.29 -0.09
C ALA A 225 9.11 9.96 0.71
N TYR A 226 9.91 8.98 0.28
CA TYR A 226 11.10 8.53 1.01
C TYR A 226 12.35 8.72 0.16
N LYS A 227 13.31 9.50 0.67
CA LYS A 227 14.61 9.71 0.02
C LYS A 227 15.66 8.68 0.48
N THR A 228 15.52 8.19 1.70
CA THR A 228 16.51 7.37 2.43
C THR A 228 15.81 6.23 3.19
N CYS A 229 16.59 5.28 3.70
CA CYS A 229 16.09 4.20 4.55
C CYS A 229 15.70 4.65 5.96
N PHE A 230 16.10 5.85 6.39
CA PHE A 230 15.90 6.36 7.74
C PHE A 230 15.33 7.79 7.75
N SER A 231 14.42 8.09 8.68
CA SER A 231 13.87 9.43 8.92
C SER A 231 13.85 9.69 10.42
N SER A 232 14.46 10.81 10.85
CA SER A 232 14.42 11.21 12.25
C SER A 232 13.22 12.11 12.52
N ASN A 233 12.60 11.95 13.68
CA ASN A 233 11.49 12.78 14.16
C ASN A 233 11.87 13.37 15.52
N GLU A 234 12.06 14.68 15.60
CA GLU A 234 12.60 15.39 16.78
C GLU A 234 11.81 15.10 18.07
N ASP A 235 10.48 15.02 17.99
CA ASP A 235 9.58 14.76 19.13
C ASP A 235 8.82 13.44 19.00
N GLY A 236 9.34 12.48 18.25
CA GLY A 236 8.57 11.29 17.89
C GLY A 236 9.36 10.02 17.66
N CYS A 237 8.64 9.04 17.13
CA CYS A 237 9.18 7.74 16.79
C CYS A 237 9.92 7.83 15.45
N ASP A 238 11.23 7.60 15.43
CA ASP A 238 12.04 7.56 14.22
C ASP A 238 11.55 6.44 13.28
N GLU A 239 11.80 6.56 11.98
CA GLU A 239 11.29 5.62 10.97
C GLU A 239 12.45 4.96 10.22
N TYR A 240 12.55 3.63 10.28
CA TYR A 240 13.58 2.83 9.62
C TYR A 240 12.97 1.79 8.67
N ARG A 241 13.58 1.64 7.50
CA ARG A 241 13.15 0.79 6.38
C ARG A 241 14.33 -0.09 5.97
N PRO A 242 14.54 -1.25 6.61
CA PRO A 242 15.80 -1.99 6.49
C PRO A 242 16.11 -2.45 5.08
N ILE A 243 15.08 -2.87 4.35
CA ILE A 243 15.17 -3.38 2.98
C ILE A 243 14.97 -2.29 1.92
N PHE A 244 15.05 -1.01 2.28
CA PHE A 244 14.67 0.09 1.38
C PHE A 244 15.38 0.07 0.02
N TRP A 245 16.63 -0.38 0.01
CA TRP A 245 17.46 -0.43 -1.19
C TRP A 245 17.40 -1.77 -1.93
N TYR A 246 16.70 -2.78 -1.40
CA TYR A 246 16.65 -4.10 -2.02
C TYR A 246 15.95 -4.06 -3.37
N LEU A 247 16.59 -4.66 -4.37
CA LEU A 247 15.98 -5.01 -5.64
C LEU A 247 15.30 -6.39 -5.54
N SER A 248 14.59 -6.79 -6.59
CA SER A 248 13.97 -8.13 -6.64
C SER A 248 15.04 -9.23 -6.52
N ASP A 249 16.17 -9.08 -7.20
CA ASP A 249 17.25 -10.07 -7.15
C ASP A 249 17.89 -10.13 -5.77
N THR A 250 18.09 -8.99 -5.10
CA THR A 250 18.56 -8.94 -3.70
C THR A 250 17.62 -9.70 -2.76
N LYS A 251 16.30 -9.56 -2.96
CA LYS A 251 15.32 -10.33 -2.18
C LYS A 251 15.47 -11.83 -2.45
N ASN A 252 15.59 -12.24 -3.70
CA ASN A 252 15.70 -13.65 -4.06
C ASN A 252 16.94 -14.27 -3.40
N VAL A 253 18.10 -13.60 -3.49
CA VAL A 253 19.33 -14.02 -2.81
C VAL A 253 19.11 -14.18 -1.30
N TYR A 254 18.46 -13.21 -0.65
CA TYR A 254 18.17 -13.29 0.79
C TYR A 254 17.23 -14.46 1.10
N GLN A 255 16.16 -14.61 0.34
CA GLN A 255 15.13 -15.64 0.56
C GLN A 255 15.67 -17.05 0.36
N GLU A 256 16.48 -17.26 -0.67
CA GLU A 256 17.13 -18.54 -0.95
C GLU A 256 18.13 -18.89 0.14
N HIS A 257 19.01 -17.94 0.51
CA HIS A 257 20.07 -18.15 1.50
C HIS A 257 19.53 -18.46 2.90
N TYR A 258 18.48 -17.75 3.34
CA TYR A 258 17.89 -17.94 4.67
C TYR A 258 16.64 -18.82 4.67
N HIS A 259 16.33 -19.47 3.55
CA HIS A 259 15.18 -20.36 3.39
C HIS A 259 13.87 -19.72 3.88
N ILE A 260 13.62 -18.49 3.42
CA ILE A 260 12.42 -17.73 3.79
C ILE A 260 11.22 -18.34 3.08
N VAL A 261 10.26 -18.82 3.87
CA VAL A 261 8.96 -19.28 3.37
C VAL A 261 8.01 -18.10 3.33
N ASN A 262 7.33 -17.90 2.20
CA ASN A 262 6.28 -16.88 2.06
C ASN A 262 4.89 -17.49 2.21
N SER A 263 3.91 -16.63 2.52
CA SER A 263 2.49 -17.00 2.60
C SER A 263 2.01 -17.77 1.37
N ARG A 264 1.05 -18.68 1.56
CA ARG A 264 0.35 -19.42 0.49
C ARG A 264 -0.28 -18.51 -0.56
N CYS A 265 -0.57 -17.25 -0.21
CA CYS A 265 -0.95 -16.24 -1.19
C CYS A 265 0.03 -16.11 -2.36
N TYR A 266 1.33 -16.31 -2.12
CA TYR A 266 2.36 -16.25 -3.15
C TYR A 266 2.60 -17.59 -3.83
N SER A 267 2.80 -18.65 -3.04
CA SER A 267 3.22 -19.97 -3.53
C SER A 267 2.08 -20.80 -4.12
N GLU A 268 0.87 -20.69 -3.55
CA GLU A 268 -0.31 -21.48 -3.97
C GLU A 268 -1.28 -20.62 -4.79
N TYR A 269 -1.58 -19.40 -4.34
CA TYR A 269 -2.64 -18.57 -4.97
C TYR A 269 -2.10 -17.78 -6.17
N GLY A 270 -0.78 -17.77 -6.39
CA GLY A 270 -0.13 -17.06 -7.50
C GLY A 270 -0.13 -15.53 -7.39
N LEU A 271 -0.42 -14.96 -6.23
CA LEU A 271 -0.45 -13.50 -6.04
C LEU A 271 0.97 -12.92 -6.02
N LYS A 272 1.19 -11.84 -6.76
CA LYS A 272 2.49 -11.14 -6.79
C LYS A 272 2.73 -10.24 -5.58
N ARG A 273 1.65 -9.80 -4.93
CA ARG A 273 1.67 -8.95 -3.73
C ARG A 273 0.44 -9.25 -2.89
N THR A 274 0.61 -9.20 -1.58
CA THR A 274 -0.48 -9.27 -0.62
C THR A 274 -0.75 -7.89 0.00
N GLY A 275 -2.00 -7.68 0.38
CA GLY A 275 -2.50 -6.47 1.01
C GLY A 275 -3.95 -6.68 1.43
N CYS A 276 -4.68 -5.58 1.63
CA CYS A 276 -6.13 -5.66 1.87
C CYS A 276 -6.79 -6.42 0.72
N ALA A 277 -7.49 -7.49 1.07
CA ALA A 277 -7.97 -8.48 0.13
C ALA A 277 -8.98 -7.88 -0.85
N GLY A 278 -8.77 -8.10 -2.15
CA GLY A 278 -9.66 -7.66 -3.23
C GLY A 278 -9.67 -6.13 -3.43
N CYS A 279 -8.69 -5.40 -2.91
CA CYS A 279 -8.72 -3.94 -2.94
C CYS A 279 -8.79 -3.38 -4.38
N PRO A 280 -9.78 -2.53 -4.72
CA PRO A 280 -9.90 -1.88 -6.03
C PRO A 280 -8.73 -0.97 -6.45
N TYR A 281 -7.76 -0.71 -5.56
CA TYR A 281 -6.51 -0.04 -5.90
C TYR A 281 -5.48 -0.97 -6.56
N SER A 282 -5.67 -2.28 -6.48
CA SER A 282 -4.82 -3.24 -7.17
C SER A 282 -5.08 -3.14 -8.68
N LYS A 283 -4.02 -2.98 -9.47
CA LYS A 283 -4.13 -3.07 -10.95
C LYS A 283 -4.56 -4.46 -11.41
N ASN A 284 -4.35 -5.46 -10.58
CA ASN A 284 -4.59 -6.87 -10.85
C ASN A 284 -5.71 -7.40 -9.96
N PHE A 285 -6.68 -6.55 -9.58
CA PHE A 285 -7.76 -6.99 -8.69
C PHE A 285 -8.59 -8.13 -9.31
N GLU A 286 -8.69 -8.22 -10.65
CA GLU A 286 -9.37 -9.34 -11.33
C GLU A 286 -8.63 -10.67 -11.12
N GLU A 287 -7.30 -10.69 -11.30
CA GLU A 287 -6.46 -11.87 -11.02
C GLU A 287 -6.58 -12.28 -9.54
N GLU A 288 -6.62 -11.30 -8.64
CA GLU A 288 -6.81 -11.52 -7.20
C GLU A 288 -8.21 -12.09 -6.89
N LEU A 289 -9.26 -11.62 -7.58
CA LEU A 289 -10.62 -12.15 -7.45
C LEU A 289 -10.72 -13.59 -7.97
N GLU A 290 -10.04 -13.93 -9.08
CA GLU A 290 -9.98 -15.29 -9.61
C GLU A 290 -9.30 -16.25 -8.61
N ALA A 291 -8.16 -15.84 -8.05
CA ALA A 291 -7.48 -16.61 -7.01
C ALA A 291 -8.35 -16.79 -5.76
N MET A 292 -9.04 -15.73 -5.32
CA MET A 292 -9.99 -15.83 -4.20
C MET A 292 -11.16 -16.76 -4.49
N GLN A 293 -11.67 -16.79 -5.72
CA GLN A 293 -12.77 -17.68 -6.07
C GLN A 293 -12.38 -19.15 -5.89
N GLN A 294 -11.13 -19.50 -6.18
CA GLN A 294 -10.59 -20.85 -6.05
C GLN A 294 -10.24 -21.20 -4.61
N HIS A 295 -9.55 -20.30 -3.90
CA HIS A 295 -8.93 -20.62 -2.61
C HIS A 295 -9.68 -20.06 -1.39
N GLU A 296 -10.46 -18.99 -1.56
CA GLU A 296 -11.08 -18.21 -0.48
C GLU A 296 -12.53 -17.80 -0.84
N PRO A 297 -13.44 -18.75 -1.19
CA PRO A 297 -14.72 -18.45 -1.83
C PRO A 297 -15.65 -17.56 -0.97
N GLN A 298 -15.54 -17.61 0.35
CA GLN A 298 -16.29 -16.74 1.25
C GLN A 298 -15.77 -15.29 1.19
N LEU A 299 -14.45 -15.12 1.14
CA LEU A 299 -13.81 -13.81 0.99
C LEU A 299 -14.13 -13.22 -0.39
N TYR A 300 -14.11 -14.04 -1.45
CA TYR A 300 -14.56 -13.64 -2.79
C TYR A 300 -15.98 -13.06 -2.76
N LYS A 301 -16.93 -13.74 -2.11
CA LYS A 301 -18.30 -13.23 -1.93
C LYS A 301 -18.31 -11.91 -1.16
N ALA A 302 -17.54 -11.81 -0.08
CA ALA A 302 -17.48 -10.62 0.75
C ALA A 302 -16.95 -9.41 -0.03
N VAL A 303 -15.82 -9.54 -0.73
CA VAL A 303 -15.20 -8.42 -1.46
C VAL A 303 -16.07 -7.96 -2.63
N ASN A 304 -16.74 -8.88 -3.34
CA ASN A 304 -17.68 -8.53 -4.40
C ASN A 304 -18.89 -7.76 -3.88
N ASN A 305 -19.33 -8.01 -2.65
CA ASN A 305 -20.38 -7.22 -2.01
C ASN A 305 -19.87 -5.85 -1.55
N ILE A 306 -18.68 -5.81 -0.92
CA ILE A 306 -18.10 -4.58 -0.34
C ILE A 306 -17.71 -3.57 -1.43
N PHE A 307 -17.13 -4.04 -2.54
CA PHE A 307 -16.56 -3.21 -3.60
C PHE A 307 -17.32 -3.27 -4.93
N SER A 308 -18.57 -3.76 -4.90
CA SER A 308 -19.39 -4.02 -6.09
C SER A 308 -19.40 -2.85 -7.09
N ASP A 309 -19.66 -1.63 -6.62
CA ASP A 309 -19.77 -0.46 -7.48
C ASP A 309 -18.42 -0.06 -8.06
N SER A 310 -17.36 -0.09 -7.25
CA SER A 310 -16.02 0.21 -7.76
C SER A 310 -15.56 -0.80 -8.80
N TYR A 311 -15.82 -2.10 -8.62
CA TYR A 311 -15.45 -3.10 -9.62
C TYR A 311 -16.20 -2.87 -10.93
N LYS A 312 -17.53 -2.68 -10.86
CA LYS A 312 -18.36 -2.37 -12.04
C LYS A 312 -17.86 -1.10 -12.76
N TYR A 313 -17.58 -0.04 -12.01
CA TYR A 313 -17.13 1.23 -12.58
C TYR A 313 -15.73 1.14 -13.17
N THR A 314 -14.83 0.38 -12.55
CA THR A 314 -13.48 0.12 -13.07
C THR A 314 -13.54 -0.69 -14.36
N ARG A 315 -14.38 -1.73 -14.43
CA ARG A 315 -14.60 -2.50 -15.67
C ARG A 315 -15.16 -1.63 -16.80
N LYS A 316 -16.14 -0.76 -16.50
CA LYS A 316 -16.68 0.24 -17.45
C LYS A 316 -15.59 1.18 -17.97
N TYR A 317 -14.77 1.74 -17.08
CA TYR A 317 -13.64 2.59 -17.43
C TYR A 317 -12.62 1.88 -18.33
N LEU A 318 -12.21 0.66 -17.98
CA LEU A 318 -11.25 -0.11 -18.77
C LEU A 318 -11.79 -0.42 -20.18
N ASN A 319 -13.09 -0.71 -20.29
CA ASN A 319 -13.74 -0.89 -21.60
C ASN A 319 -13.79 0.42 -22.40
N PHE A 320 -14.11 1.54 -21.76
CA PHE A 320 -14.06 2.87 -22.38
C PHE A 320 -12.66 3.17 -22.94
N VAL A 321 -11.61 2.95 -22.15
CA VAL A 321 -10.22 3.14 -22.59
C VAL A 321 -9.88 2.27 -23.80
N LYS A 322 -10.31 0.99 -23.81
CA LYS A 322 -10.10 0.10 -24.96
C LYS A 322 -10.80 0.63 -26.21
N THR A 323 -12.03 1.10 -26.09
CA THR A 323 -12.80 1.67 -27.21
C THR A 323 -12.14 2.94 -27.75
N MET A 324 -11.76 3.87 -26.87
CA MET A 324 -11.11 5.13 -27.27
C MET A 324 -9.74 4.90 -27.94
N LYS A 325 -8.97 3.91 -27.47
CA LYS A 325 -7.73 3.50 -28.15
C LYS A 325 -7.97 2.97 -29.56
N LYS A 326 -9.05 2.19 -29.76
CA LYS A 326 -9.42 1.67 -31.08
C LYS A 326 -9.86 2.78 -32.03
N LYS A 327 -10.67 3.74 -31.56
CA LYS A 327 -11.08 4.92 -32.34
C LYS A 327 -9.88 5.75 -32.78
N LYS A 328 -9.01 6.12 -31.82
CA LYS A 328 -7.76 6.85 -32.10
C LYS A 328 -6.85 6.13 -33.10
N ALA A 329 -6.76 4.80 -33.04
CA ALA A 329 -5.97 4.01 -34.00
C ALA A 329 -6.57 3.99 -35.42
N LYS A 330 -7.88 4.23 -35.55
CA LYS A 330 -8.60 4.35 -36.82
C LYS A 330 -8.67 5.78 -37.37
N GLY A 331 -8.19 6.78 -36.62
CA GLY A 331 -8.31 8.20 -36.98
C GLY A 331 -9.70 8.80 -36.72
N GLU A 332 -10.53 8.09 -35.95
CA GLU A 332 -11.82 8.55 -35.40
C GLU A 332 -11.61 9.16 -34.01
#